data_AF-A0A1E5T6A0-F1
#
_entry.id   AF-A0A1E5T6A0-F1
#
_cell.length_a   1.000
_cell.length_b   1.000
_cell.length_c   1.000
_cell.angle_alpha   90.00
_cell.angle_beta   90.00
_cell.angle_gamma   90.00
#
_symmetry.space_group_name_H-M   'P 1'
#
loop_
_entity.id
_entity.type
_entity.pdbx_description
1 polymer ?
#
loop_
_entity_poly.entity_id
_entity_poly.type
_entity_poly.pdbx_seq_one_letter_code
_entity_poly.pdbx_strand_id
1 'polypeptide(L)'
;MDTLSEGSQYLFRNISITISVILLLTFAVSRVIFPKMFSAVYNFSKFTSFRIKEDFGSNMRLFSTENFYFTLLLSASISFVGLNLFMFSASLPEYLSWIVPSNFGSGLLIWLLLTISVQLLFLLKFLFLSAFGGLFALPLSVSKHYQEVQALNNCFVLLLLATCTITIYSNYYFPPDLTGVLMTTVVIYLLYRLLNIFFKLWQLKLYSKLYIFSYLCTTEILPTVIGFKLLFN
;
A
#
# COMPACT_ATOMS: atom_id res chain seq x y z
N MET A 1 6.55 -10.49 35.16
CA MET A 1 6.93 -10.75 33.76
C MET A 1 6.72 -9.47 32.93
N ASP A 2 6.99 -8.28 33.50
CA ASP A 2 6.21 -7.09 33.11
C ASP A 2 7.01 -5.79 32.84
N THR A 3 8.25 -5.63 33.33
CA THR A 3 9.00 -4.36 33.12
C THR A 3 9.73 -4.27 31.78
N LEU A 4 10.22 -5.41 31.26
CA LEU A 4 10.85 -5.49 29.93
C LEU A 4 9.82 -5.35 28.80
N SER A 5 8.58 -5.81 29.03
CA SER A 5 7.46 -5.64 28.10
C SER A 5 7.07 -4.17 27.97
N GLU A 6 6.85 -3.48 29.08
CA GLU A 6 6.45 -2.07 29.08
C GLU A 6 7.47 -1.17 28.38
N GLY A 7 8.77 -1.32 28.72
CA GLY A 7 9.84 -0.52 28.10
C GLY A 7 9.91 -0.65 26.57
N SER A 8 9.72 -1.87 26.06
CA SER A 8 9.70 -2.14 24.61
C SER A 8 8.51 -1.47 23.90
N GLN A 9 7.36 -1.42 24.56
CA GLN A 9 6.14 -0.81 24.04
C GLN A 9 6.23 0.73 24.04
N TYR A 10 6.79 1.34 25.08
CA TYR A 10 7.08 2.78 25.11
C TYR A 10 7.99 3.19 23.95
N LEU A 11 9.07 2.43 23.74
CA LEU A 11 10.01 2.66 22.66
C LEU A 11 9.32 2.56 21.29
N PHE A 12 8.51 1.52 21.09
CA PHE A 12 7.78 1.33 19.84
C PHE A 12 6.80 2.48 19.56
N ARG A 13 6.01 2.88 20.57
CA ARG A 13 5.06 3.99 20.45
C ARG A 13 5.78 5.29 20.06
N ASN A 14 6.91 5.59 20.69
CA ASN A 14 7.70 6.79 20.36
C ASN A 14 8.21 6.77 18.91
N ILE A 15 8.63 5.60 18.43
CA ILE A 15 9.06 5.40 17.03
C ILE A 15 7.86 5.61 16.08
N SER A 16 6.73 4.96 16.35
CA SER A 16 5.52 5.11 15.53
C SER A 16 4.99 6.54 15.51
N ILE A 17 4.98 7.24 16.64
CA ILE A 17 4.65 8.68 16.71
C ILE A 17 5.60 9.47 15.82
N THR A 18 6.91 9.28 15.95
CA THR A 18 7.90 10.00 15.15
C THR A 18 7.71 9.78 13.66
N ILE A 19 7.53 8.52 13.22
CA ILE A 19 7.28 8.18 11.82
C ILE A 19 5.98 8.84 11.33
N SER A 20 4.92 8.81 12.14
CA SER A 20 3.65 9.44 11.77
C SER A 20 3.79 10.95 11.55
N VAL A 21 4.55 11.66 12.40
CA VAL A 21 4.84 13.09 12.25
C VAL A 21 5.61 13.36 10.96
N ILE A 22 6.65 12.56 10.68
CA ILE A 22 7.44 12.68 9.45
C ILE A 22 6.55 12.48 8.22
N LEU A 23 5.70 11.45 8.23
CA LEU A 23 4.77 11.17 7.13
C LEU A 23 3.76 12.30 6.95
N LEU A 24 3.09 12.75 8.01
CA LEU A 24 2.11 13.84 7.95
C LEU A 24 2.73 15.14 7.45
N LEU A 25 3.94 15.48 7.91
CA LEU A 25 4.70 16.63 7.41
C LEU A 25 5.01 16.45 5.92
N THR A 26 5.42 15.25 5.51
CA THR A 26 5.69 14.94 4.11
C THR A 26 4.42 15.12 3.27
N PHE A 27 3.27 14.62 3.70
CA PHE A 27 1.97 14.83 3.03
C PHE A 27 1.61 16.32 2.93
N ALA A 28 1.81 17.09 4.00
CA ALA A 28 1.56 18.53 4.00
C ALA A 28 2.45 19.26 2.98
N VAL A 29 3.75 18.92 2.94
CA VAL A 29 4.70 19.45 1.96
C VAL A 29 4.32 19.01 0.54
N SER A 30 3.95 17.75 0.32
CA SER A 30 3.50 17.25 -0.99
C SER A 30 2.30 18.03 -1.51
N ARG A 31 1.35 18.38 -0.64
CA ARG A 31 0.16 19.17 -1.00
C ARG A 31 0.53 20.59 -1.46
N VAL A 32 1.56 21.19 -0.86
CA VAL A 32 2.01 22.55 -1.20
C VAL A 32 2.89 22.57 -2.46
N ILE A 33 3.85 21.64 -2.57
CA ILE A 33 4.81 21.61 -3.69
C ILE A 33 4.15 21.05 -4.96
N PHE A 34 3.32 20.00 -4.84
CA PHE A 34 2.73 19.29 -5.98
C PHE A 34 1.19 19.27 -5.93
N PRO A 35 0.49 20.41 -5.84
CA PRO A 35 -0.95 20.47 -5.57
C PRO A 35 -1.81 19.74 -6.61
N LYS A 36 -1.45 19.86 -7.90
CA LYS A 36 -2.16 19.21 -9.01
C LYS A 36 -2.03 17.69 -8.93
N MET A 37 -0.81 17.20 -8.74
CA MET A 37 -0.52 15.77 -8.61
C MET A 37 -1.12 15.19 -7.35
N PHE A 38 -1.01 15.89 -6.22
CA PHE A 38 -1.62 15.50 -4.95
C PHE A 38 -3.14 15.31 -5.10
N SER A 39 -3.83 16.29 -5.70
CA SER A 39 -5.26 16.19 -5.98
C SER A 39 -5.61 15.06 -6.93
N ALA A 40 -4.75 14.78 -7.92
CA ALA A 40 -4.95 13.67 -8.85
C ALA A 40 -4.76 12.29 -8.20
N VAL A 41 -3.76 12.15 -7.31
CA VAL A 41 -3.41 10.90 -6.62
C VAL A 41 -4.40 10.60 -5.49
N TYR A 42 -4.72 11.58 -4.64
CA TYR A 42 -5.59 11.42 -3.47
C TYR A 42 -7.05 11.80 -3.77
N ASN A 43 -7.57 11.34 -4.90
CA ASN A 43 -8.95 11.60 -5.29
C ASN A 43 -9.87 10.44 -4.90
N PHE A 44 -10.56 10.58 -3.76
CA PHE A 44 -11.52 9.58 -3.28
C PHE A 44 -12.72 9.35 -4.23
N SER A 45 -13.02 10.27 -5.17
CA SER A 45 -14.06 10.00 -6.18
C SER A 45 -13.67 8.86 -7.14
N LYS A 46 -12.37 8.60 -7.32
CA LYS A 46 -11.88 7.44 -8.08
C LYS A 46 -12.09 6.13 -7.33
N PHE A 47 -12.16 6.19 -5.99
CA PHE A 47 -12.39 5.03 -5.16
C PHE A 47 -13.77 4.46 -5.43
N THR A 48 -14.82 5.27 -5.62
CA THR A 48 -16.20 4.81 -5.86
C THR A 48 -16.56 4.70 -7.34
N SER A 49 -15.77 5.30 -8.25
CA SER A 49 -16.03 5.22 -9.68
C SER A 49 -15.53 3.91 -10.28
N PHE A 50 -16.46 3.13 -10.84
CA PHE A 50 -16.16 2.01 -11.74
C PHE A 50 -15.96 2.46 -13.19
N ARG A 51 -16.14 3.76 -13.48
CA ARG A 51 -15.95 4.31 -14.83
C ARG A 51 -14.54 4.82 -15.02
N ILE A 52 -13.97 4.56 -16.20
CA ILE A 52 -12.75 5.21 -16.66
C ILE A 52 -13.08 6.68 -16.93
N LYS A 53 -12.41 7.59 -16.22
CA LYS A 53 -12.36 9.00 -16.64
C LYS A 53 -11.20 9.15 -17.62
N GLU A 54 -11.48 9.68 -18.80
CA GLU A 54 -10.49 9.89 -19.86
C GLU A 54 -9.41 10.94 -19.48
N ASP A 55 -9.55 11.58 -18.32
CA ASP A 55 -8.66 12.63 -17.82
C ASP A 55 -7.22 12.18 -17.50
N PHE A 56 -6.95 10.87 -17.47
CA PHE A 56 -5.56 10.39 -17.49
C PHE A 56 -5.06 10.40 -18.93
N GLY A 57 -4.70 11.60 -19.38
CA GLY A 57 -3.97 11.83 -20.62
C GLY A 57 -2.80 10.85 -20.73
N SER A 58 -2.62 10.33 -21.94
CA SER A 58 -1.72 9.25 -22.35
C SER A 58 -0.23 9.47 -22.08
N ASN A 59 0.16 10.45 -21.27
CA ASN A 59 1.53 10.95 -21.12
C ASN A 59 2.03 11.03 -19.67
N MET A 60 1.31 10.49 -18.68
CA MET A 60 1.95 10.26 -17.38
C MET A 60 3.03 9.19 -17.54
N ARG A 61 4.26 9.64 -17.76
CA ARG A 61 5.45 8.79 -17.69
C ARG A 61 5.47 8.17 -16.30
N LEU A 62 5.31 6.86 -16.23
CA LEU A 62 5.33 6.10 -14.97
C LEU A 62 6.62 6.35 -14.18
N PHE A 63 7.71 6.65 -14.88
CA PHE A 63 9.00 7.04 -14.33
C PHE A 63 9.20 8.56 -14.23
N SER A 64 8.12 9.35 -14.18
CA SER A 64 8.27 10.76 -13.81
C SER A 64 8.71 10.86 -12.36
N THR A 65 9.56 11.85 -12.05
CA THR A 65 10.04 12.12 -10.69
C THR A 65 8.89 12.27 -9.70
N GLU A 66 7.79 12.88 -10.13
CA GLU A 66 6.58 13.07 -9.33
C GLU A 66 5.88 11.72 -9.01
N ASN A 67 5.69 10.86 -10.01
CA ASN A 67 5.08 9.55 -9.81
C ASN A 67 5.95 8.65 -8.91
N PHE A 68 7.26 8.71 -9.09
CA PHE A 68 8.20 8.00 -8.23
C PHE A 68 8.11 8.50 -6.78
N TYR A 69 8.04 9.82 -6.58
CA TYR A 69 7.87 10.44 -5.26
C TYR A 69 6.57 9.98 -4.56
N PHE A 70 5.42 10.05 -5.23
CA PHE A 70 4.15 9.58 -4.63
C PHE A 70 4.12 8.07 -4.42
N THR A 71 4.82 7.30 -5.24
CA THR A 71 5.00 5.85 -5.02
C THR A 71 5.88 5.58 -3.81
N LEU A 72 6.94 6.36 -3.62
CA LEU A 72 7.79 6.28 -2.43
C LEU A 72 7.02 6.66 -1.16
N LEU A 73 6.19 7.71 -1.22
CA LEU A 73 5.32 8.11 -0.11
C LEU A 73 4.30 7.02 0.23
N LEU A 74 3.71 6.37 -0.78
CA LEU A 74 2.86 5.19 -0.60
C LEU A 74 3.63 4.05 0.08
N SER A 75 4.82 3.72 -0.41
CA SER A 75 5.67 2.67 0.17
C SER A 75 5.99 2.95 1.63
N ALA A 76 6.35 4.20 1.96
CA ALA A 76 6.63 4.62 3.32
C ALA A 76 5.41 4.50 4.25
N SER A 77 4.22 4.82 3.71
CA SER A 77 2.95 4.71 4.42
C SER A 77 2.52 3.25 4.63
N ILE A 78 2.71 2.38 3.63
CA ILE A 78 2.45 0.94 3.75
C ILE A 78 3.39 0.33 4.80
N SER A 79 4.68 0.68 4.76
CA SER A 79 5.65 0.21 5.75
C SER A 79 5.29 0.64 7.17
N PHE A 80 4.82 1.88 7.34
CA PHE A 80 4.32 2.36 8.63
C PHE A 80 3.09 1.57 9.12
N VAL A 81 2.09 1.37 8.26
CA VAL A 81 0.89 0.59 8.60
C VAL A 81 1.26 -0.85 8.92
N GLY A 82 2.09 -1.49 8.10
CA GLY A 82 2.56 -2.85 8.30
C GLY A 82 3.31 -3.01 9.61
N LEU A 83 4.27 -2.12 9.90
CA LEU A 83 5.04 -2.14 11.15
C LEU A 83 4.15 -2.02 12.40
N ASN A 84 3.11 -1.19 12.36
CA ASN A 84 2.13 -1.13 13.45
C ASN A 84 1.28 -2.40 13.55
N LEU A 85 0.77 -2.93 12.44
CA LEU A 85 -0.03 -4.16 12.47
C LEU A 85 0.78 -5.37 12.98
N PHE A 86 2.04 -5.49 12.56
CA PHE A 86 2.92 -6.60 12.95
C PHE A 86 3.28 -6.54 14.44
N MET A 87 3.69 -5.37 14.93
CA MET A 87 4.17 -5.22 16.30
C MET A 87 3.05 -5.28 17.35
N PHE A 88 1.82 -4.99 16.94
CA PHE A 88 0.64 -5.15 17.79
C PHE A 88 -0.16 -6.43 17.51
N SER A 89 0.37 -7.33 16.67
CA SER A 89 -0.20 -8.68 16.52
C SER A 89 0.35 -9.61 17.60
N ALA A 90 -0.50 -10.47 18.14
CA ALA A 90 -0.17 -11.35 19.28
C ALA A 90 0.85 -12.45 18.95
N SER A 91 1.18 -12.67 17.66
CA SER A 91 2.07 -13.75 17.22
C SER A 91 2.87 -13.30 16.01
N LEU A 92 4.01 -12.65 16.25
CA LEU A 92 5.04 -12.50 15.22
C LEU A 92 5.71 -13.85 14.99
N PRO A 93 5.78 -14.35 13.74
CA PRO A 93 6.58 -15.52 13.43
C PRO A 93 8.04 -15.31 13.82
N GLU A 94 8.71 -16.34 14.35
CA GLU A 94 10.09 -16.24 14.84
C GLU A 94 11.09 -15.71 13.78
N TYR A 95 10.84 -16.00 12.51
CA TYR A 95 11.67 -15.53 11.39
C TYR A 95 11.58 -14.01 11.14
N LEU A 96 10.61 -13.32 11.74
CA LEU A 96 10.46 -11.85 11.68
C LEU A 96 10.98 -11.15 12.94
N SER A 97 11.72 -11.85 13.81
CA SER A 97 12.32 -11.28 15.03
C SER A 97 13.21 -10.05 14.78
N TRP A 98 13.81 -9.92 13.59
CA TRP A 98 14.60 -8.76 13.19
C TRP A 98 13.80 -7.45 13.05
N ILE A 99 12.45 -7.52 12.98
CA ILE A 99 11.57 -6.34 12.91
C ILE A 99 11.41 -5.68 14.28
N VAL A 100 11.73 -6.37 15.38
CA VAL A 100 11.61 -5.84 16.73
C VAL A 100 12.77 -4.86 16.99
N PRO A 101 12.51 -3.55 17.18
CA PRO A 101 13.56 -2.56 17.36
C PRO A 101 14.17 -2.68 18.76
N SER A 102 15.50 -2.69 18.83
CA SER A 102 16.25 -2.68 20.10
C SER A 102 16.45 -1.27 20.65
N ASN A 103 16.52 -0.27 19.77
CA ASN A 103 16.68 1.14 20.09
C ASN A 103 15.90 2.04 19.11
N PHE A 104 15.73 3.32 19.46
CA PHE A 104 14.96 4.27 18.64
C PHE A 104 15.49 4.38 17.20
N GLY A 105 16.81 4.49 17.03
CA GLY A 105 17.43 4.58 15.71
C GLY A 105 17.21 3.33 14.86
N SER A 106 17.26 2.13 15.46
CA SER A 106 17.00 0.87 14.78
C SER A 106 15.58 0.80 14.23
N GLY A 107 14.57 1.27 14.97
CA GLY A 107 13.20 1.26 14.45
C GLY A 107 12.97 2.22 13.28
N LEU A 108 13.63 3.38 13.28
CA LEU A 108 13.63 4.28 12.11
C LEU A 108 14.32 3.62 10.91
N LEU A 109 15.45 2.94 11.13
CA LEU A 109 16.18 2.23 10.09
C LEU A 109 15.35 1.08 9.53
N ILE A 110 14.70 0.27 10.38
CA ILE A 110 13.79 -0.81 9.99
C ILE A 110 12.67 -0.25 9.12
N TRP A 111 12.04 0.86 9.52
CA TRP A 111 11.01 1.51 8.71
C TRP A 111 11.52 1.99 7.35
N LEU A 112 12.73 2.56 7.28
CA LEU A 112 13.35 2.95 6.01
C LEU A 112 13.67 1.75 5.12
N LEU A 113 14.21 0.67 5.68
CA LEU A 113 14.47 -0.57 4.95
C LEU A 113 13.17 -1.16 4.40
N LEU A 114 12.13 -1.26 5.23
CA LEU A 114 10.80 -1.72 4.79
C LEU A 114 10.27 -0.83 3.67
N THR A 115 10.42 0.50 3.77
CA THR A 115 10.03 1.46 2.73
C THR A 115 10.72 1.16 1.41
N ILE A 116 12.04 0.92 1.42
CA ILE A 116 12.81 0.57 0.22
C ILE A 116 12.37 -0.80 -0.32
N SER A 117 12.17 -1.80 0.54
CA SER A 117 11.70 -3.12 0.13
C SER A 117 10.33 -3.06 -0.54
N VAL A 118 9.36 -2.34 0.04
CA VAL A 118 8.03 -2.14 -0.54
C VAL A 118 8.12 -1.37 -1.86
N GLN A 119 9.00 -0.37 -1.95
CA GLN A 119 9.24 0.36 -3.21
C GLN A 119 9.77 -0.57 -4.31
N LEU A 120 10.72 -1.45 -3.99
CA LEU A 120 11.23 -2.46 -4.92
C LEU A 120 10.14 -3.44 -5.35
N LEU A 121 9.25 -3.84 -4.45
CA LEU A 121 8.10 -4.69 -4.78
C LEU A 121 7.13 -4.00 -5.75
N PHE A 122 6.90 -2.69 -5.63
CA PHE A 122 6.11 -1.94 -6.62
C PHE A 122 6.77 -1.92 -8.00
N LEU A 123 8.09 -1.70 -8.07
CA LEU A 123 8.84 -1.74 -9.32
C LEU A 123 8.81 -3.14 -9.95
N LEU A 124 9.00 -4.19 -9.15
CA LEU A 124 8.92 -5.57 -9.62
C LEU A 124 7.51 -5.91 -10.11
N LYS A 125 6.47 -5.45 -9.39
CA LYS A 125 5.08 -5.60 -9.81
C LYS A 125 4.82 -4.91 -11.15
N PHE A 126 5.37 -3.71 -11.36
CA PHE A 126 5.26 -3.04 -12.64
C PHE A 126 5.94 -3.83 -13.78
N LEU A 127 7.15 -4.34 -13.56
CA LEU A 127 7.85 -5.19 -14.54
C LEU A 127 7.05 -6.46 -14.86
N PHE A 128 6.46 -7.09 -13.83
CA PHE A 128 5.59 -8.25 -13.98
C PHE A 128 4.36 -7.94 -14.83
N LEU A 129 3.66 -6.83 -14.53
CA LEU A 129 2.51 -6.38 -15.31
C LEU A 129 2.89 -6.06 -16.76
N SER A 130 4.07 -5.51 -16.99
CA SER A 130 4.59 -5.23 -18.34
C SER A 130 4.88 -6.50 -19.12
N ALA A 131 5.56 -7.47 -18.51
CA ALA A 131 5.87 -8.77 -19.13
C ALA A 131 4.59 -9.52 -19.54
N PHE A 132 3.63 -9.66 -18.61
CA PHE A 132 2.35 -10.31 -18.91
C PHE A 132 1.48 -9.47 -19.84
N GLY A 133 1.50 -8.15 -19.72
CA GLY A 133 0.83 -7.27 -20.66
C GLY A 133 1.33 -7.44 -22.10
N GLY A 134 2.63 -7.67 -22.28
CA GLY A 134 3.21 -8.03 -23.58
C GLY A 134 2.73 -9.40 -24.08
N LEU A 135 2.79 -10.42 -23.21
CA LEU A 135 2.33 -11.79 -23.52
C LEU A 135 0.86 -11.81 -23.96
N PHE A 136 0.04 -10.98 -23.32
CA PHE A 136 -1.38 -10.88 -23.61
C PHE A 136 -1.72 -9.74 -24.60
N ALA A 137 -0.77 -9.19 -25.37
CA ALA A 137 -1.04 -8.13 -26.37
C ALA A 137 -1.87 -6.93 -25.82
N LEU A 138 -1.63 -6.59 -24.55
CA LEU A 138 -2.32 -5.58 -23.73
C LEU A 138 -1.44 -4.37 -23.34
N PRO A 139 -0.44 -3.92 -24.13
CA PRO A 139 0.60 -2.98 -23.65
C PRO A 139 0.02 -1.62 -23.22
N LEU A 140 -1.02 -1.13 -23.90
CA LEU A 140 -1.69 0.13 -23.56
C LEU A 140 -2.49 0.06 -22.24
N SER A 141 -2.92 -1.15 -21.86
CA SER A 141 -3.68 -1.39 -20.65
C SER A 141 -2.80 -1.55 -19.42
N VAL A 142 -1.51 -1.89 -19.57
CA VAL A 142 -0.56 -2.07 -18.46
C VAL A 142 -0.39 -0.80 -17.65
N SER A 143 -0.06 0.31 -18.32
CA SER A 143 0.17 1.59 -17.65
C SER A 143 -1.08 2.08 -16.94
N LYS A 144 -2.25 1.92 -17.56
CA LYS A 144 -3.54 2.27 -16.96
C LYS A 144 -3.85 1.39 -15.74
N HIS A 145 -3.66 0.07 -15.86
CA HIS A 145 -3.83 -0.87 -14.75
C HIS A 145 -2.96 -0.47 -13.56
N TYR A 146 -1.67 -0.25 -13.78
CA TYR A 146 -0.75 0.14 -12.71
C TYR A 146 -1.13 1.47 -12.06
N GLN A 147 -1.47 2.50 -12.85
CA GLN A 147 -1.89 3.80 -12.33
C GLN A 147 -3.16 3.72 -11.50
N GLU A 148 -4.15 2.94 -11.94
CA GLU A 148 -5.39 2.73 -11.19
C GLU A 148 -5.16 1.99 -9.87
N VAL A 149 -4.35 0.93 -9.89
CA VAL A 149 -3.92 0.23 -8.66
C VAL A 149 -3.24 1.20 -7.70
N GLN A 150 -2.33 2.02 -8.22
CA GLN A 150 -1.55 2.94 -7.42
C GLN A 150 -2.41 4.06 -6.80
N ALA A 151 -3.35 4.62 -7.57
CA ALA A 151 -4.28 5.64 -7.07
C ALA A 151 -5.20 5.08 -5.99
N LEU A 152 -5.76 3.88 -6.19
CA LEU A 152 -6.59 3.20 -5.18
C LEU A 152 -5.80 2.91 -3.91
N ASN A 153 -4.57 2.38 -4.05
CA ASN A 153 -3.71 2.08 -2.90
C ASN A 153 -3.35 3.36 -2.14
N ASN A 154 -3.06 4.47 -2.82
CA ASN A 154 -2.78 5.75 -2.17
C ASN A 154 -3.95 6.22 -1.29
N CYS A 155 -5.16 6.21 -1.82
CA CYS A 155 -6.35 6.63 -1.07
C CYS A 155 -6.61 5.69 0.12
N PHE A 156 -6.55 4.38 -0.11
CA PHE A 156 -6.81 3.38 0.93
C PHE A 156 -5.77 3.42 2.06
N VAL A 157 -4.48 3.44 1.70
CA VAL A 157 -3.40 3.49 2.68
C VAL A 157 -3.39 4.81 3.45
N LEU A 158 -3.81 5.92 2.84
CA LEU A 158 -4.00 7.17 3.57
C LEU A 158 -5.06 7.03 4.68
N LEU A 159 -6.17 6.33 4.43
CA LEU A 159 -7.18 6.05 5.46
C LEU A 159 -6.64 5.13 6.58
N LEU A 160 -5.90 4.09 6.21
CA LEU A 160 -5.27 3.21 7.20
C LEU A 160 -4.22 3.95 8.03
N LEU A 161 -3.38 4.77 7.40
CA LEU A 161 -2.40 5.61 8.07
C LEU A 161 -3.07 6.55 9.06
N ALA A 162 -4.15 7.25 8.64
CA ALA A 162 -4.91 8.12 9.52
C ALA A 162 -5.46 7.34 10.72
N THR A 163 -6.04 6.15 10.49
CA THR A 163 -6.60 5.29 11.54
C THR A 163 -5.52 4.82 12.52
N CYS A 164 -4.39 4.31 12.01
CA CYS A 164 -3.24 3.92 12.85
C CYS A 164 -2.72 5.10 13.66
N THR A 165 -2.56 6.26 13.03
CA THR A 165 -2.07 7.49 13.69
C THR A 165 -3.01 7.89 14.83
N ILE A 166 -4.31 8.03 14.56
CA ILE A 166 -5.32 8.35 15.59
C ILE A 166 -5.25 7.35 16.74
N THR A 167 -5.08 6.06 16.44
CA THR A 167 -5.00 5.00 17.46
C THR A 167 -3.77 5.15 18.35
N ILE A 168 -2.60 5.39 17.77
CA ILE A 168 -1.32 5.57 18.48
C ILE A 168 -1.36 6.80 19.42
N TYR A 169 -2.05 7.86 19.00
CA TYR A 169 -2.21 9.07 19.80
C TYR A 169 -3.28 8.93 20.89
N SER A 170 -4.38 8.24 20.60
CA SER A 170 -5.52 8.10 21.53
C SER A 170 -5.31 7.02 22.60
N ASN A 171 -4.59 5.95 22.27
CA ASN A 171 -4.41 4.81 23.16
C ASN A 171 -2.94 4.59 23.49
N TYR A 172 -2.69 4.13 24.71
CA TYR A 172 -1.37 3.70 25.12
C TYR A 172 -1.01 2.32 24.53
N TYR A 173 -2.00 1.43 24.45
CA TYR A 173 -1.91 0.11 23.81
C TYR A 173 -2.75 0.08 22.54
N PHE A 174 -2.28 -0.61 21.50
CA PHE A 174 -3.10 -0.81 20.30
C PHE A 174 -4.17 -1.88 20.59
N PRO A 175 -5.46 -1.56 20.46
CA PRO A 175 -6.51 -2.50 20.80
C PRO A 175 -6.48 -3.70 19.83
N PRO A 176 -6.46 -4.96 20.33
CA PRO A 176 -6.35 -6.14 19.48
C PRO A 176 -7.53 -6.29 18.52
N ASP A 177 -8.73 -5.89 18.96
CA ASP A 177 -9.93 -5.89 18.12
C ASP A 177 -9.78 -5.00 16.89
N LEU A 178 -9.11 -3.85 17.05
CA LEU A 178 -8.87 -2.93 15.94
C LEU A 178 -7.90 -3.53 14.91
N THR A 179 -6.87 -4.25 15.36
CA THR A 179 -5.97 -4.99 14.45
C THR A 179 -6.77 -5.96 13.59
N GLY A 180 -7.70 -6.72 14.19
CA GLY A 180 -8.59 -7.63 13.47
C GLY A 180 -9.48 -6.92 12.44
N VAL A 181 -10.07 -5.78 12.82
CA VAL A 181 -10.89 -4.95 11.92
C VAL A 181 -10.05 -4.39 10.76
N LEU A 182 -8.85 -3.89 11.03
CA LEU A 182 -7.95 -3.36 10.00
C LEU A 182 -7.52 -4.45 9.01
N MET A 183 -7.13 -5.63 9.50
CA MET A 183 -6.78 -6.77 8.65
C MET A 183 -7.97 -7.21 7.78
N THR A 184 -9.16 -7.31 8.36
CA THR A 184 -10.39 -7.64 7.62
C THR A 184 -10.68 -6.59 6.55
N THR A 185 -10.52 -5.31 6.89
CA THR A 185 -10.71 -4.18 5.96
C THR A 185 -9.71 -4.23 4.80
N VAL A 186 -8.45 -4.61 5.06
CA VAL A 186 -7.43 -4.83 4.01
C VAL A 186 -7.85 -5.96 3.06
N VAL A 187 -8.35 -7.08 3.58
CA VAL A 187 -8.81 -8.21 2.74
C VAL A 187 -10.00 -7.78 1.86
N ILE A 188 -10.99 -7.12 2.45
CA ILE A 188 -12.15 -6.57 1.70
C ILE A 188 -11.67 -5.60 0.61
N TYR A 189 -10.71 -4.73 0.93
CA TYR A 189 -10.14 -3.80 -0.02
C TYR A 189 -9.42 -4.49 -1.18
N LEU A 190 -8.67 -5.56 -0.93
CA LEU A 190 -7.97 -6.30 -2.00
C LEU A 190 -8.97 -6.92 -3.00
N LEU A 191 -10.07 -7.49 -2.50
CA LEU A 191 -11.16 -8.01 -3.34
C LEU A 191 -11.86 -6.88 -4.10
N TYR A 192 -12.14 -5.77 -3.41
CA TYR A 192 -12.74 -4.58 -4.02
C TYR A 192 -11.89 -4.02 -5.16
N ARG A 193 -10.58 -3.88 -4.94
CA ARG A 193 -9.61 -3.40 -5.93
C ARG A 193 -9.62 -4.27 -7.18
N LEU A 194 -9.61 -5.59 -7.01
CA LEU A 194 -9.65 -6.54 -8.12
C LEU A 194 -10.92 -6.37 -8.97
N LEU A 195 -12.08 -6.28 -8.31
CA LEU A 195 -13.35 -6.03 -8.99
C LEU A 195 -13.35 -4.67 -9.71
N ASN A 196 -12.85 -3.61 -9.07
CA ASN A 196 -12.79 -2.27 -9.65
C ASN A 196 -11.97 -2.25 -10.96
N ILE A 197 -10.79 -2.89 -10.94
CA ILE A 197 -9.92 -2.99 -12.11
C ILE A 197 -10.57 -3.83 -13.21
N PHE A 198 -11.21 -4.95 -12.87
CA PHE A 198 -11.93 -5.77 -13.84
C PHE A 198 -12.99 -4.96 -14.60
N PHE A 199 -13.83 -4.21 -13.88
CA PHE A 199 -14.85 -3.37 -14.51
C PHE A 199 -14.25 -2.26 -15.38
N LYS A 200 -13.16 -1.62 -14.94
CA LYS A 200 -12.48 -0.58 -15.74
C LYS A 200 -11.89 -1.17 -17.02
N LEU A 201 -11.13 -2.26 -16.94
CA LEU A 201 -10.57 -2.92 -18.13
C LEU A 201 -11.66 -3.41 -19.08
N TRP A 202 -12.78 -3.90 -18.57
CA TRP A 202 -13.90 -4.34 -19.40
C TRP A 202 -14.52 -3.19 -20.20
N GLN A 203 -14.61 -1.98 -19.62
CA GLN A 203 -15.14 -0.80 -20.31
C GLN A 203 -14.30 -0.34 -21.50
N LEU A 204 -13.02 -0.71 -21.58
CA LEU A 204 -12.18 -0.36 -22.72
C LEU A 204 -12.68 -1.01 -24.02
N LYS A 205 -13.55 -2.04 -23.98
CA LYS A 205 -14.12 -2.77 -25.13
C LYS A 205 -13.10 -3.35 -26.13
N LEU A 206 -11.80 -3.29 -25.83
CA LEU A 206 -10.73 -3.78 -26.70
C LEU A 206 -10.54 -5.31 -26.60
N TYR A 207 -11.02 -5.94 -25.52
CA TYR A 207 -10.70 -7.34 -25.19
C TYR A 207 -11.92 -8.12 -24.70
N SER A 208 -11.92 -9.44 -24.95
CA SER A 208 -12.94 -10.35 -24.43
C SER A 208 -12.88 -10.44 -22.90
N LYS A 209 -14.03 -10.63 -22.26
CA LYS A 209 -14.16 -10.75 -20.80
C LYS A 209 -13.29 -11.88 -20.23
N LEU A 210 -13.23 -13.02 -20.93
CA LEU A 210 -12.42 -14.18 -20.54
C LEU A 210 -10.92 -13.85 -20.53
N TYR A 211 -10.49 -13.01 -21.47
CA TYR A 211 -9.10 -12.62 -21.61
C TYR A 211 -8.65 -11.69 -20.47
N ILE A 212 -9.49 -10.70 -20.14
CA ILE A 212 -9.27 -9.80 -18.99
C ILE A 212 -9.25 -10.60 -17.69
N PHE A 213 -10.16 -11.57 -17.54
CA PHE A 213 -10.20 -12.45 -16.37
C PHE A 213 -8.91 -13.26 -16.23
N SER A 214 -8.45 -13.93 -17.30
CA SER A 214 -7.20 -14.68 -17.28
C SER A 214 -6.01 -13.79 -16.94
N TYR A 215 -5.93 -12.59 -17.52
CA TYR A 215 -4.88 -11.62 -17.24
C TYR A 215 -4.85 -11.21 -15.76
N LEU A 216 -6.00 -10.89 -15.16
CA LEU A 216 -6.09 -10.53 -13.74
C LEU A 216 -5.82 -11.72 -12.81
N CYS A 217 -6.21 -12.93 -13.21
CA CYS A 217 -5.87 -14.14 -12.46
C CYS A 217 -4.35 -14.31 -12.37
N THR A 218 -3.64 -14.13 -13.49
CA THR A 218 -2.18 -14.25 -13.52
C THR A 218 -1.47 -13.10 -12.82
N THR A 219 -2.00 -11.88 -12.91
CA THR A 219 -1.31 -10.67 -12.43
C THR A 219 -1.62 -10.25 -11.00
N GLU A 220 -2.80 -10.58 -10.49
CA GLU A 220 -3.24 -10.17 -9.16
C GLU A 220 -3.58 -11.37 -8.28
N ILE A 221 -4.45 -12.29 -8.75
CA ILE A 221 -4.98 -13.37 -7.91
C ILE A 221 -3.91 -14.38 -7.54
N LEU A 222 -3.21 -14.95 -8.53
CA LEU A 222 -2.17 -15.97 -8.29
C LEU A 222 -1.05 -15.46 -7.38
N PRO A 223 -0.43 -14.28 -7.63
CA PRO A 223 0.59 -13.76 -6.72
C PRO A 223 0.06 -13.51 -5.31
N THR A 224 -1.18 -13.05 -5.15
CA THR A 224 -1.79 -12.82 -3.83
C THR A 224 -2.02 -14.13 -3.09
N VAL A 225 -2.52 -15.17 -3.78
CA VAL A 225 -2.74 -16.50 -3.19
C VAL A 225 -1.43 -17.16 -2.80
N ILE A 226 -0.41 -17.08 -3.66
CA ILE A 226 0.94 -17.58 -3.37
C ILE A 226 1.52 -16.84 -2.15
N GLY A 227 1.41 -15.52 -2.11
CA GLY A 227 1.86 -14.70 -0.98
C GLY A 227 1.14 -15.07 0.32
N PHE A 228 -0.17 -15.27 0.28
CA PHE A 228 -0.94 -15.69 1.44
C PHE A 228 -0.50 -17.08 1.92
N LYS A 229 -0.34 -18.04 1.00
CA LYS A 229 0.14 -19.38 1.36
C LYS A 229 1.54 -19.33 2.00
N LEU A 230 2.46 -18.52 1.48
CA LEU A 230 3.80 -18.40 2.05
C LEU A 230 3.85 -17.71 3.43
N LEU A 231 2.85 -16.88 3.75
CA LEU A 231 2.79 -16.19 5.04
C LEU A 231 2.07 -16.98 6.13
N PHE A 232 1.14 -17.86 5.75
CA PHE A 232 0.27 -18.58 6.69
C PHE A 232 0.51 -20.11 6.74
N ASN A 233 1.54 -20.61 6.05
CA ASN A 233 1.91 -22.02 6.00
C ASN A 233 3.35 -22.23 6.42
#